data_AF-A0A3A2ZL86-F1
#
_entry.id   AF-A0A3A2ZL86-F1
#
_cell.length_a   1.000
_cell.length_b   1.000
_cell.length_c   1.000
_cell.angle_alpha   90.00
_cell.angle_beta   90.00
_cell.angle_gamma   90.00
#
_symmetry.space_group_name_H-M   'P 1'
#
loop_
_entity.id
_entity.type
_entity.pdbx_description
1 polymer ?
#
loop_
_entity_poly.entity_id
_entity_poly.type
_entity_poly.pdbx_seq_one_letter_code
_entity_poly.pdbx_strand_id
1 'polypeptide(L)'
;MPPIRNNSAYTRENQEGRLLLAIQALENNKVLTVRHAASIFEVPESTLRTRRRGVTERATTRANSYKLTESEEKSLENWIISMDDRGVAPRHELVRDMANLLLSQRDQAPPQVVGKNWVTNYIKRTPELDSRYSRRRDYQRALYEDPKLIQQWFNLVKKVICTNGIHQDDIYNFDETGFAMGLCSTAKVVTRTGYYGRRAKIQPGNREWVTAIEAISAGGWALPPMIIFKSKTYNAAWFSSQVDYPHNWPIEISDNGWTTNEIGLRWLQNHFIPLTTSRTKGKWRLLILDGHGSYMTAQFD
;
A
#
# COMPACT_ATOMS: atom_id res chain seq x y z
N MET A 1 -29.13 -3.84 23.37
CA MET A 1 -29.57 -2.52 22.84
C MET A 1 -28.40 -1.87 22.11
N PRO A 2 -28.56 -1.46 20.84
CA PRO A 2 -27.56 -0.62 20.20
C PRO A 2 -27.61 0.79 20.81
N PRO A 3 -26.48 1.53 20.85
CA PRO A 3 -26.45 2.87 21.41
C PRO A 3 -27.25 3.82 20.52
N ILE A 4 -28.14 4.59 21.14
CA ILE A 4 -28.90 5.67 20.50
C ILE A 4 -27.87 6.67 19.96
N ARG A 5 -27.77 6.80 18.64
CA ARG A 5 -26.96 7.85 18.00
C ARG A 5 -27.55 9.19 18.41
N ASN A 6 -26.81 9.95 19.21
CA ASN A 6 -27.19 11.31 19.58
C ASN A 6 -27.31 12.18 18.32
N ASN A 7 -28.51 12.69 18.07
CA ASN A 7 -28.88 13.63 17.01
C ASN A 7 -28.27 15.05 17.17
N SER A 8 -27.24 15.20 18.02
CA SER A 8 -26.79 16.48 18.56
C SER A 8 -26.13 17.41 17.55
N ALA A 9 -25.54 16.87 16.48
CA ALA A 9 -24.94 17.67 15.41
C ALA A 9 -26.02 18.38 14.58
N TYR A 10 -27.07 17.65 14.18
CA TYR A 10 -28.21 18.19 13.44
C TYR A 10 -28.95 19.28 14.24
N THR A 11 -29.06 19.10 15.56
CA THR A 11 -29.68 20.09 16.45
C THR A 11 -28.85 21.37 16.58
N ARG A 12 -27.51 21.27 16.53
CA ARG A 12 -26.59 22.42 16.65
C ARG A 12 -26.51 23.25 15.38
N GLU A 13 -26.36 22.62 14.22
CA GLU A 13 -26.34 23.33 12.93
C GLU A 13 -27.65 24.08 12.68
N ASN A 14 -28.79 23.46 13.03
CA ASN A 14 -30.11 24.10 12.95
C ASN A 14 -30.22 25.30 13.90
N GLN A 15 -29.70 25.17 15.12
CA GLN A 15 -29.68 26.27 16.09
C GLN A 15 -28.79 27.43 15.65
N GLU A 16 -27.64 27.16 15.05
CA GLU A 16 -26.71 28.18 14.55
C GLU A 16 -27.28 28.95 13.35
N GLY A 17 -27.93 28.25 12.41
CA GLY A 17 -28.65 28.91 11.31
C GLY A 17 -29.74 29.87 11.79
N ARG A 18 -30.51 29.49 12.82
CA ARG A 18 -31.52 30.35 13.45
C ARG A 18 -30.92 31.56 14.15
N LEU A 19 -29.75 31.42 14.79
CA LEU A 19 -29.02 32.53 15.40
C LEU A 19 -28.60 33.57 14.36
N LEU A 20 -28.07 33.13 13.20
CA LEU A 20 -27.68 34.02 12.11
C LEU A 20 -28.88 34.77 11.51
N LEU A 21 -30.01 34.07 11.30
CA LEU A 21 -31.25 34.69 10.83
C LEU A 21 -31.81 35.72 11.84
N ALA A 22 -31.73 35.42 13.14
CA ALA A 22 -32.14 36.33 14.20
C ALA A 22 -31.27 37.60 14.27
N ILE A 23 -29.94 37.47 14.07
CA ILE A 23 -29.03 38.61 13.97
C ILE A 23 -29.39 39.46 12.75
N GLN A 24 -29.57 38.82 11.59
CA GLN A 24 -29.91 39.53 10.35
C GLN A 24 -31.27 40.25 10.45
N ALA A 25 -32.24 39.70 11.16
CA ALA A 25 -33.53 40.35 11.41
C ALA A 25 -33.42 41.57 12.35
N LEU A 26 -32.52 41.53 13.32
CA LEU A 26 -32.20 42.67 14.20
C LEU A 26 -31.45 43.77 13.45
N GLU A 27 -30.49 43.41 12.59
CA GLU A 27 -29.72 44.37 11.79
C GLU A 27 -30.57 45.08 10.74
N ASN A 28 -31.52 44.36 10.13
CA ASN A 28 -32.46 44.92 9.15
C ASN A 28 -33.66 45.65 9.78
N ASN A 29 -33.64 45.90 11.10
CA ASN A 29 -34.75 46.52 11.86
C ASN A 29 -36.11 45.82 11.69
N LYS A 30 -36.15 44.56 11.24
CA LYS A 30 -37.39 43.76 11.16
C LYS A 30 -37.89 43.35 12.54
N VAL A 31 -36.97 43.27 13.50
CA VAL A 31 -37.25 43.01 14.91
C VAL A 31 -36.49 44.03 15.76
N LEU A 32 -37.17 44.66 16.72
CA LEU A 32 -36.63 45.80 17.45
C LEU A 32 -35.83 45.41 18.70
N THR A 33 -36.06 44.23 19.27
CA THR A 33 -35.40 43.81 20.51
C THR A 33 -34.83 42.40 20.43
N VAL A 34 -33.68 42.19 21.08
CA VAL A 34 -33.02 40.88 21.14
C VAL A 34 -33.93 39.81 21.77
N ARG A 35 -34.73 40.20 22.77
CA ARG A 35 -35.70 39.31 23.43
C ARG A 35 -36.81 38.87 22.49
N HIS A 36 -37.32 39.78 21.67
CA HIS A 36 -38.35 39.45 20.67
C HIS A 36 -37.78 38.58 19.55
N ALA A 37 -36.56 38.88 19.08
CA ALA A 37 -35.87 38.05 18.09
C ALA A 37 -35.59 36.64 18.62
N ALA A 38 -35.12 36.51 19.86
CA ALA A 38 -34.91 35.21 20.50
C ALA A 38 -36.19 34.35 20.55
N SER A 39 -37.34 35.00 20.80
CA SER A 39 -38.64 34.32 20.80
C SER A 39 -39.10 33.90 19.40
N ILE A 40 -38.98 34.78 18.40
CA ILE A 40 -39.42 34.51 17.02
C ILE A 40 -38.62 33.37 16.39
N PHE A 41 -37.30 33.38 16.60
CA PHE A 41 -36.39 32.42 15.99
C PHE A 41 -36.13 31.19 16.88
N GLU A 42 -36.82 31.08 18.02
CA GLU A 42 -36.70 29.97 18.97
C GLU A 42 -35.24 29.69 19.40
N VAL A 43 -34.49 30.74 19.71
CA VAL A 43 -33.09 30.65 20.16
C VAL A 43 -32.91 31.21 21.56
N PRO A 44 -31.98 30.68 22.38
CA PRO A 44 -31.68 31.26 23.68
C PRO A 44 -31.19 32.71 23.56
N GLU A 45 -31.82 33.62 24.30
CA GLU A 45 -31.53 35.05 24.25
C GLU A 45 -30.08 35.39 24.65
N SER A 46 -29.54 34.66 25.63
CA SER A 46 -28.15 34.79 26.07
C SER A 46 -27.15 34.43 24.96
N THR A 47 -27.41 33.35 24.23
CA THR A 47 -26.60 32.91 23.09
C THR A 47 -26.70 33.92 21.94
N LEU A 48 -27.90 34.39 21.61
CA LEU A 48 -28.10 35.42 20.58
C LEU A 48 -27.35 36.72 20.90
N ARG A 49 -27.43 37.19 22.16
CA ARG A 49 -26.70 38.38 22.62
C ARG A 49 -25.19 38.21 22.53
N THR A 50 -24.68 37.00 22.83
CA THR A 50 -23.26 36.66 22.74
C THR A 50 -22.79 36.62 21.28
N ARG A 51 -23.57 35.98 20.40
CA ARG A 51 -23.32 35.87 18.96
C ARG A 51 -23.32 37.24 18.28
N ARG A 52 -24.28 38.11 18.63
CA ARG A 52 -24.36 39.52 18.17
C ARG A 52 -23.19 40.38 18.63
N ARG A 53 -22.52 40.06 19.74
CA ARG A 53 -21.28 40.73 20.19
C ARG A 53 -20.04 40.29 19.40
N GLY A 54 -20.19 39.42 18.40
CA GLY A 54 -19.10 38.96 17.53
C GLY A 54 -18.42 37.66 17.97
N VAL A 55 -18.92 36.99 19.01
CA VAL A 55 -18.37 35.69 19.43
C VAL A 55 -18.79 34.62 18.41
N THR A 56 -17.81 34.00 17.75
CA THR A 56 -17.97 32.95 16.73
C THR A 56 -18.45 31.60 17.31
N GLU A 57 -19.04 30.73 16.48
CA GLU A 57 -19.50 29.42 16.94
C GLU A 57 -18.29 28.60 17.37
N ARG A 58 -18.38 27.94 18.51
CA ARG A 58 -17.25 27.15 19.02
C ARG A 58 -16.88 25.97 18.09
N ALA A 59 -17.83 25.47 17.30
CA ALA A 59 -17.58 24.41 16.31
C ALA A 59 -16.72 24.88 15.14
N THR A 60 -16.88 26.14 14.70
CA THR A 60 -16.10 26.73 13.60
C THR A 60 -14.88 27.51 14.09
N THR A 61 -14.80 27.82 15.38
CA THR A 61 -13.69 28.57 15.97
C THR A 61 -12.50 27.64 16.24
N ARG A 62 -11.34 27.99 15.69
CA ARG A 62 -10.07 27.29 15.95
C ARG A 62 -9.79 27.31 17.46
N ALA A 63 -9.54 26.13 18.04
CA ALA A 63 -9.29 26.02 19.47
C ALA A 63 -8.07 26.86 19.90
N ASN A 64 -8.08 27.42 21.11
CA ASN A 64 -7.05 28.36 21.59
C ASN A 64 -5.65 27.75 21.82
N SER A 65 -5.41 26.48 21.46
CA SER A 65 -4.20 25.72 21.82
C SER A 65 -3.34 25.27 20.64
N TYR A 66 -3.51 25.88 19.46
CA TYR A 66 -2.60 25.64 18.33
C TYR A 66 -1.28 26.38 18.56
N LYS A 67 -0.16 25.66 18.41
CA LYS A 67 1.17 26.25 18.54
C LYS A 67 1.58 27.07 17.31
N LEU A 68 1.23 26.57 16.13
CA LEU A 68 1.48 27.25 14.85
C LEU A 68 0.27 28.09 14.42
N THR A 69 0.52 29.20 13.73
CA THR A 69 -0.53 29.96 13.04
C THR A 69 -1.06 29.17 11.84
N GLU A 70 -2.20 29.59 11.30
CA GLU A 70 -2.76 28.96 10.10
C GLU A 70 -1.83 29.10 8.89
N SER A 71 -1.16 30.25 8.74
CA SER A 71 -0.17 30.48 7.68
C SER A 71 1.06 29.58 7.81
N GLU A 72 1.55 29.35 9.02
CA GLU A 72 2.69 28.44 9.28
C GLU A 72 2.32 26.98 9.03
N GLU A 73 1.12 26.55 9.46
CA GLU A 73 0.62 25.21 9.15
C GLU A 73 0.48 25.03 7.63
N LYS A 74 -0.08 26.02 6.92
CA LYS A 74 -0.17 25.96 5.45
C LYS A 74 1.20 25.94 4.76
N SER A 75 2.17 26.68 5.29
CA SER A 75 3.54 26.65 4.76
C SER A 75 4.22 25.30 4.99
N LEU A 76 4.00 24.68 6.15
CA LEU A 76 4.49 23.35 6.47
C LEU A 76 3.84 22.28 5.58
N GLU A 77 2.53 22.39 5.32
CA GLU A 77 1.80 21.54 4.37
C GLU A 77 2.41 21.61 2.96
N ASN A 78 2.56 22.82 2.42
CA ASN A 78 3.15 23.04 1.09
C ASN A 78 4.58 22.48 1.01
N TRP A 79 5.37 22.62 2.07
CA TRP A 79 6.72 22.07 2.15
C TRP A 79 6.73 20.53 2.17
N ILE A 80 5.79 19.89 2.88
CA ILE A 80 5.63 18.43 2.88
C ILE A 80 5.30 17.93 1.47
N ILE A 81 4.32 18.56 0.80
CA ILE A 81 3.90 18.20 -0.56
C ILE A 81 5.07 18.35 -1.54
N SER A 82 5.80 19.46 -1.47
CA SER A 82 6.98 19.70 -2.32
C SER A 82 8.10 18.67 -2.11
N MET A 83 8.26 18.09 -0.91
CA MET A 83 9.21 16.99 -0.70
C MET A 83 8.71 15.69 -1.32
N ASP A 84 7.42 15.39 -1.19
CA ASP A 84 6.81 14.20 -1.79
C ASP A 84 6.91 14.23 -3.32
N ASP A 85 6.65 15.39 -3.94
CA ASP A 85 6.81 15.61 -5.40
C ASP A 85 8.25 15.34 -5.89
N ARG A 86 9.25 15.53 -5.02
CA ARG A 86 10.67 15.24 -5.31
C ARG A 86 11.05 13.80 -4.98
N GLY A 87 10.09 12.95 -4.61
CA GLY A 87 10.30 11.56 -4.25
C GLY A 87 10.91 11.36 -2.85
N VAL A 88 10.89 12.39 -2.00
CA VAL A 88 11.41 12.32 -0.64
C VAL A 88 10.24 12.29 0.33
N ALA A 89 9.98 11.13 0.95
CA ALA A 89 8.92 11.00 1.96
C ALA A 89 9.43 11.45 3.35
N PRO A 90 9.00 12.62 3.87
CA PRO A 90 9.46 13.09 5.17
C PRO A 90 8.93 12.22 6.32
N ARG A 91 9.83 11.86 7.24
CA ARG A 91 9.44 11.16 8.46
C ARG A 91 8.79 12.12 9.45
N HIS A 92 8.01 11.56 10.39
CA HIS A 92 7.36 12.33 11.46
C HIS A 92 8.36 13.18 12.25
N GLU A 93 9.59 12.69 12.46
CA GLU A 93 10.66 13.43 13.13
C GLU A 93 11.05 14.70 12.36
N LEU A 94 11.25 14.58 11.05
CA LEU A 94 11.64 15.71 10.19
C LEU A 94 10.53 16.78 10.12
N VAL A 95 9.26 16.38 10.08
CA VAL A 95 8.12 17.30 10.13
C VAL A 95 8.06 18.02 11.48
N ARG A 96 8.34 17.31 12.58
CA ARG A 96 8.41 17.91 13.93
C ARG A 96 9.55 18.93 14.03
N ASP A 97 10.70 18.61 13.46
CA ASP A 97 11.88 19.48 13.49
C ASP A 97 11.65 20.75 12.67
N MET A 98 11.01 20.63 11.51
CA MET A 98 10.58 21.80 10.73
C MET A 98 9.56 22.66 11.49
N ALA A 99 8.58 22.05 12.18
CA ALA A 99 7.64 22.79 13.01
C ALA A 99 8.33 23.52 14.18
N ASN A 100 9.33 22.91 14.81
CA ASN A 100 10.14 23.55 15.84
C ASN A 100 11.02 24.67 15.27
N LEU A 101 11.55 24.50 14.06
CA LEU A 101 12.32 25.53 13.36
C LEU A 101 11.45 26.77 13.14
N LEU A 102 10.22 26.61 12.65
CA LEU A 102 9.27 27.71 12.49
C LEU A 102 8.97 28.42 13.82
N LEU A 103 8.80 27.66 14.91
CA LEU A 103 8.58 28.24 16.24
C LEU A 103 9.82 28.97 16.78
N SER A 104 11.03 28.49 16.50
CA SER A 104 12.27 29.15 16.94
C SER A 104 12.54 30.48 16.27
N GLN A 105 11.93 30.74 15.09
CA GLN A 105 12.00 32.04 14.43
C GLN A 105 11.09 33.09 15.09
N ARG A 106 10.24 32.68 16.04
CA ARG A 106 9.47 33.62 16.86
C ARG A 106 10.34 34.05 18.03
N ASP A 107 10.60 35.35 18.16
CA ASP A 107 11.28 35.95 19.31
C ASP A 107 10.40 35.91 20.58
N GLN A 108 10.10 34.71 21.06
CA GLN A 108 9.29 34.47 22.26
C GLN A 108 10.08 33.65 23.29
N ALA A 109 10.24 34.22 24.49
CA ALA A 109 10.81 33.54 25.65
C ALA A 109 9.69 33.04 26.58
N PRO A 110 9.68 31.75 26.99
CA PRO A 110 10.61 30.67 26.65
C PRO A 110 10.34 30.07 25.25
N PRO A 111 11.36 29.43 24.62
CA PRO A 111 11.22 28.85 23.29
C PRO A 111 10.15 27.76 23.27
N GLN A 112 9.18 27.93 22.37
CA GLN A 112 8.09 26.98 22.22
C GLN A 112 8.53 25.79 21.36
N VAL A 113 8.28 24.57 21.86
CA VAL A 113 8.50 23.33 21.10
C VAL A 113 7.21 22.55 20.94
N VAL A 114 7.02 21.89 19.80
CA VAL A 114 5.87 21.01 19.59
C VAL A 114 6.00 19.72 20.40
N GLY A 115 4.87 19.20 20.90
CA GLY A 115 4.84 17.97 21.68
C GLY A 115 5.02 16.71 20.83
N LYS A 116 5.32 15.57 21.48
CA LYS A 116 5.54 14.26 20.82
C LYS A 116 4.41 13.85 19.86
N ASN A 117 3.15 14.11 20.24
CA ASN A 117 1.97 13.72 19.45
C ASN A 117 1.50 14.81 18.47
N TRP A 118 2.21 15.93 18.38
CA TRP A 118 1.76 17.08 17.60
C TRP A 118 1.67 16.74 16.11
N VAL A 119 2.66 16.06 15.54
CA VAL A 119 2.67 15.67 14.11
C VAL A 119 1.51 14.72 13.78
N THR A 120 1.25 13.73 14.64
CA THR A 120 0.11 12.83 14.45
C THR A 120 -1.22 13.58 14.46
N ASN A 121 -1.37 14.55 15.36
CA ASN A 121 -2.58 15.37 15.42
C ASN A 121 -2.66 16.40 14.29
N TYR A 122 -1.53 16.86 13.76
CA TYR A 122 -1.44 17.74 12.61
C TYR A 122 -1.90 17.02 11.33
N ILE A 123 -1.34 15.85 11.05
CA ILE A 123 -1.77 15.01 9.92
C ILE A 123 -3.27 14.68 10.02
N LYS A 124 -3.78 14.32 11.21
CA LYS A 124 -5.21 14.01 11.40
C LYS A 124 -6.16 15.16 11.09
N ARG A 125 -5.72 16.41 11.19
CA ARG A 125 -6.55 17.61 10.99
C ARG A 125 -6.32 18.29 9.64
N THR A 126 -5.38 17.81 8.84
CA THR A 126 -5.04 18.33 7.51
C THR A 126 -5.43 17.28 6.48
N PRO A 127 -6.61 17.38 5.83
CA PRO A 127 -7.14 16.38 4.90
C PRO A 127 -6.21 15.99 3.75
N GLU A 128 -5.31 16.90 3.36
CA GLU A 128 -4.34 16.74 2.28
C GLU A 128 -3.16 15.84 2.65
N LEU A 129 -2.96 15.54 3.95
CA LEU A 129 -1.83 14.78 4.45
C LEU A 129 -2.28 13.45 5.06
N ASP A 130 -1.51 12.38 4.79
CA ASP A 130 -1.72 11.07 5.42
C ASP A 130 -0.39 10.39 5.74
N SER A 131 -0.38 9.49 6.72
CA SER A 131 0.80 8.73 7.12
C SER A 131 0.71 7.31 6.56
N ARG A 132 1.56 6.98 5.59
CA ARG A 132 1.63 5.64 4.97
C ARG A 132 2.90 4.89 5.35
N TYR A 133 2.82 3.56 5.38
CA TYR A 133 4.02 2.72 5.50
C TYR A 133 4.74 2.67 4.15
N SER A 134 5.97 3.19 4.09
CA SER A 134 6.84 3.01 2.94
C SER A 134 7.41 1.58 2.94
N ARG A 135 7.33 0.89 1.80
CA ARG A 135 8.00 -0.40 1.61
C ARG A 135 9.42 -0.14 1.11
N ARG A 136 10.41 -0.81 1.71
CA ARG A 136 11.78 -0.78 1.20
C ARG A 136 11.78 -1.40 -0.19
N ARG A 137 12.16 -0.61 -1.20
CA ARG A 137 12.49 -1.13 -2.53
C ARG A 137 13.96 -1.52 -2.52
N ASP A 138 14.28 -2.65 -3.15
CA ASP A 138 15.66 -3.05 -3.33
C ASP A 138 16.37 -2.02 -4.22
N TYR A 139 17.52 -1.54 -3.78
CA TYR A 139 18.30 -0.52 -4.48
C TYR A 139 18.71 -0.99 -5.88
N GLN A 140 19.00 -2.28 -6.05
CA GLN A 140 19.32 -2.85 -7.37
C GLN A 140 18.10 -2.82 -8.29
N ARG A 141 16.90 -3.15 -7.78
CA ARG A 141 15.66 -3.06 -8.57
C ARG A 141 15.37 -1.63 -9.02
N ALA A 142 15.64 -0.63 -8.17
CA ALA A 142 15.49 0.78 -8.53
C ALA A 142 16.46 1.22 -9.63
N LEU A 143 17.68 0.67 -9.70
CA LEU A 143 18.65 0.95 -10.76
C LEU A 143 18.26 0.32 -12.11
N TYR A 144 17.70 -0.89 -12.10
CA TYR A 144 17.22 -1.58 -13.32
C TYR A 144 15.87 -1.03 -13.83
N GLU A 145 15.24 -0.11 -13.09
CA GLU A 145 14.05 0.61 -13.54
C GLU A 145 14.36 1.89 -14.34
N ASP A 146 15.61 2.08 -14.81
CA ASP A 146 15.93 3.16 -15.76
C ASP A 146 15.07 3.00 -17.03
N PRO A 147 14.22 3.99 -17.36
CA PRO A 147 13.38 3.95 -18.55
C PRO A 147 14.16 3.66 -19.83
N LYS A 148 15.42 4.09 -19.93
CA LYS A 148 16.26 3.83 -21.11
C LYS A 148 16.62 2.35 -21.23
N LEU A 149 17.03 1.70 -20.14
CA LEU A 149 17.37 0.27 -20.12
C LEU A 149 16.13 -0.58 -20.42
N ILE A 150 14.99 -0.25 -19.80
CA ILE A 150 13.71 -0.90 -20.06
C ILE A 150 13.32 -0.76 -21.54
N GLN A 151 13.40 0.44 -22.11
CA GLN A 151 13.05 0.69 -23.50
C GLN A 151 13.94 -0.08 -24.47
N GLN A 152 15.24 -0.16 -24.20
CA GLN A 152 16.17 -0.95 -25.02
C GLN A 152 15.79 -2.44 -25.02
N TRP A 153 15.45 -2.99 -23.85
CA TRP A 153 15.01 -4.38 -23.73
C TRP A 153 13.72 -4.63 -24.54
N PHE A 154 12.70 -3.80 -24.38
CA PHE A 154 11.45 -3.93 -25.17
C PHE A 154 11.68 -3.80 -26.68
N ASN A 155 12.56 -2.90 -27.10
CA ASN A 155 12.91 -2.75 -28.51
C ASN A 155 13.58 -4.02 -29.07
N LEU A 156 14.45 -4.66 -28.30
CA LEU A 156 15.10 -5.92 -28.67
C LEU A 156 14.06 -7.04 -28.80
N VAL A 157 13.19 -7.21 -27.79
CA VAL A 157 12.11 -8.21 -27.82
C VAL A 157 11.22 -8.01 -29.05
N LYS A 158 10.79 -6.77 -29.31
CA LYS A 158 9.98 -6.43 -30.49
C LYS A 158 10.70 -6.75 -31.79
N LYS A 159 12.00 -6.44 -31.89
CA LYS A 159 12.82 -6.76 -33.06
C LYS A 159 12.88 -8.27 -33.32
N VAL A 160 13.09 -9.08 -32.29
CA VAL A 160 13.13 -10.55 -32.40
C VAL A 160 11.79 -11.11 -32.87
N ILE A 161 10.68 -10.64 -32.29
CA ILE A 161 9.32 -11.03 -32.68
C ILE A 161 9.07 -10.72 -34.16
N CYS A 162 9.38 -9.49 -34.59
CA CYS A 162 9.14 -9.07 -35.98
C CYS A 162 10.03 -9.81 -36.98
N THR A 163 11.32 -10.00 -36.66
CA THR A 163 12.29 -10.62 -37.56
C THR A 163 11.96 -12.09 -37.82
N ASN A 164 11.53 -12.81 -36.78
CA ASN A 164 11.20 -14.22 -36.87
C ASN A 164 9.73 -14.51 -37.17
N GLY A 165 8.88 -13.47 -37.24
CA GLY A 165 7.43 -13.64 -37.42
C GLY A 165 6.78 -14.48 -36.33
N ILE A 166 7.19 -14.30 -35.07
CA ILE A 166 6.67 -15.07 -33.93
C ILE A 166 5.23 -14.65 -33.66
N HIS A 167 4.33 -15.64 -33.61
CA HIS A 167 2.93 -15.40 -33.28
C HIS A 167 2.78 -15.05 -31.80
N GLN A 168 1.84 -14.15 -31.45
CA GLN A 168 1.66 -13.68 -30.07
C GLN A 168 1.44 -14.83 -29.08
N ASP A 169 0.60 -15.80 -29.43
CA ASP A 169 0.34 -16.99 -28.60
C ASP A 169 1.55 -17.92 -28.41
N ASP A 170 2.61 -17.76 -29.21
CA ASP A 170 3.84 -18.55 -29.13
C ASP A 170 4.94 -17.85 -28.33
N ILE A 171 4.61 -16.72 -27.67
CA ILE A 171 5.48 -16.03 -26.72
C ILE A 171 5.15 -16.52 -25.32
N TYR A 172 6.14 -17.03 -24.59
CA TYR A 172 6.01 -17.59 -23.26
C TYR A 172 6.90 -16.83 -22.28
N ASN A 173 6.36 -16.52 -21.10
CA ASN A 173 7.12 -16.04 -19.96
C ASN A 173 7.35 -17.18 -18.98
N PHE A 174 8.60 -17.40 -18.61
CA PHE A 174 9.03 -18.30 -17.54
C PHE A 174 9.22 -17.51 -16.25
N ASP A 175 8.81 -18.07 -15.12
CA ASP A 175 9.11 -17.50 -13.81
C ASP A 175 9.24 -18.59 -12.74
N GLU A 176 9.94 -18.25 -11.66
CA GLU A 176 10.15 -19.12 -10.51
C GLU A 176 9.62 -18.51 -9.23
N THR A 177 8.91 -19.31 -8.44
CA THR A 177 8.38 -18.87 -7.16
C THR A 177 8.71 -19.86 -6.05
N GLY A 178 9.28 -19.32 -4.96
CA GLY A 178 9.65 -20.10 -3.77
C GLY A 178 8.59 -19.99 -2.69
N PHE A 179 8.08 -21.14 -2.25
CA PHE A 179 7.16 -21.27 -1.13
C PHE A 179 7.92 -21.76 0.10
N ALA A 180 7.97 -20.93 1.15
CA ALA A 180 8.51 -21.35 2.43
C ALA A 180 7.44 -22.02 3.28
N MET A 181 7.56 -23.33 3.45
CA MET A 181 6.67 -24.12 4.30
C MET A 181 6.90 -23.73 5.78
N GLY A 182 5.82 -23.62 6.56
CA GLY A 182 5.89 -23.31 8.00
C GLY A 182 6.13 -21.85 8.37
N LEU A 183 6.43 -20.96 7.41
CA LEU A 183 6.54 -19.52 7.63
C LEU A 183 5.15 -18.85 7.64
N CYS A 184 4.52 -18.81 8.82
CA CYS A 184 3.33 -17.98 9.02
C CYS A 184 3.72 -16.49 8.93
N SER A 185 3.14 -15.77 7.97
CA SER A 185 3.18 -14.30 7.96
C SER A 185 2.51 -13.74 9.23
N THR A 186 2.81 -12.48 9.56
CA THR A 186 2.22 -11.84 10.75
C THR A 186 0.70 -11.76 10.57
N ALA A 187 -0.04 -12.56 11.32
CA ALA A 187 -1.50 -12.58 11.28
C ALA A 187 -2.09 -11.81 12.47
N LYS A 188 -3.18 -11.07 12.22
CA LYS A 188 -3.95 -10.44 13.28
C LYS A 188 -4.65 -11.54 14.10
N VAL A 189 -4.30 -11.66 15.37
CA VAL A 189 -4.89 -12.64 16.30
C VAL A 189 -5.81 -11.95 17.29
N VAL A 190 -6.91 -12.60 17.65
CA VAL A 190 -7.76 -12.18 18.77
C VAL A 190 -7.12 -12.70 20.06
N THR A 191 -6.81 -11.80 20.99
CA THR A 191 -6.18 -12.14 22.28
C THR A 191 -6.79 -11.31 23.41
N ARG A 192 -6.59 -11.76 24.65
CA ARG A 192 -7.07 -11.10 25.88
C ARG A 192 -6.55 -9.67 25.97
N THR A 193 -7.42 -8.75 26.39
CA THR A 193 -7.23 -7.29 26.51
C THR A 193 -6.13 -6.82 27.47
N GLY A 194 -5.42 -7.72 28.14
CA GLY A 194 -4.34 -7.39 29.10
C GLY A 194 -3.03 -8.15 28.87
N TYR A 195 -2.85 -8.80 27.71
CA TYR A 195 -1.60 -9.48 27.40
C TYR A 195 -0.52 -8.47 26.98
N TYR A 196 0.57 -8.38 27.75
CA TYR A 196 1.75 -7.61 27.38
C TYR A 196 2.65 -8.44 26.45
N GLY A 197 2.81 -7.98 25.21
CA GLY A 197 3.68 -8.60 24.20
C GLY A 197 2.93 -9.11 22.96
N ARG A 198 3.70 -9.52 21.94
CA ARG A 198 3.14 -10.19 20.75
C ARG A 198 2.96 -11.67 21.07
N ARG A 199 1.78 -12.24 20.82
CA ARG A 199 1.58 -13.69 20.89
C ARG A 199 2.47 -14.36 19.84
N ALA A 200 3.37 -15.23 20.26
CA ALA A 200 4.09 -16.09 19.35
C ALA A 200 3.10 -17.13 18.80
N LYS A 201 2.95 -17.21 17.46
CA LYS A 201 2.42 -18.43 16.86
C LYS A 201 3.52 -19.48 16.92
N ILE A 202 3.19 -20.66 17.44
CA ILE A 202 4.06 -21.83 17.33
C ILE A 202 4.22 -22.10 15.83
N GLN A 203 5.44 -21.92 15.33
CA GLN A 203 5.78 -22.30 13.97
C GLN A 203 5.97 -23.82 13.97
N PRO A 204 5.37 -24.56 13.02
CA PRO A 204 5.85 -25.90 12.71
C PRO A 204 7.35 -25.81 12.43
N GLY A 205 8.15 -26.66 13.05
CA GLY A 205 9.63 -26.58 12.97
C GLY A 205 10.19 -26.83 11.57
N ASN A 206 9.37 -27.33 10.64
CA ASN A 206 9.78 -27.52 9.25
C ASN A 206 9.72 -26.19 8.48
N ARG A 207 10.89 -25.72 8.04
CA ARG A 207 11.11 -24.48 7.26
C ARG A 207 11.61 -24.78 5.84
N GLU A 208 11.19 -25.91 5.29
CA GLU A 208 11.59 -26.32 3.95
C GLU A 208 11.04 -25.38 2.88
N TRP A 209 11.83 -25.22 1.82
CA TRP A 209 11.44 -24.48 0.62
C TRP A 209 10.92 -25.47 -0.41
N VAL A 210 9.83 -25.10 -1.06
CA VAL A 210 9.31 -25.74 -2.27
C VAL A 210 9.33 -24.70 -3.36
N THR A 211 9.97 -25.00 -4.48
CA THR A 211 10.03 -24.07 -5.63
C THR A 211 9.07 -24.56 -6.70
N ALA A 212 8.31 -23.64 -7.30
CA ALA A 212 7.51 -23.93 -8.47
C ALA A 212 8.08 -23.17 -9.67
N ILE A 213 8.24 -23.89 -10.78
CA ILE A 213 8.53 -23.31 -12.08
C ILE A 213 7.21 -23.18 -12.83
N GLU A 214 6.89 -21.97 -13.25
CA GLU A 214 5.68 -21.65 -13.98
C GLU A 214 6.01 -21.03 -15.33
N ALA A 215 5.18 -21.32 -16.34
CA ALA A 215 5.28 -20.65 -17.62
C ALA A 215 3.91 -20.37 -18.22
N ILE A 216 3.73 -19.19 -18.80
CA ILE A 216 2.47 -18.74 -19.39
C ILE A 216 2.69 -18.13 -20.77
N SER A 217 1.85 -18.50 -21.72
CA SER A 217 1.81 -17.86 -23.04
C SER A 217 1.18 -16.47 -22.98
N ALA A 218 1.54 -15.57 -23.89
CA ALA A 218 0.87 -14.28 -24.02
C ALA A 218 -0.60 -14.40 -24.46
N GLY A 219 -1.00 -15.57 -24.99
CA GLY A 219 -2.39 -15.95 -25.23
C GLY A 219 -3.16 -16.38 -23.96
N GLY A 220 -2.51 -16.37 -22.79
CA GLY A 220 -3.13 -16.65 -21.49
C GLY A 220 -3.18 -18.13 -21.11
N TRP A 221 -2.62 -19.04 -21.92
CA TRP A 221 -2.51 -20.44 -21.53
C TRP A 221 -1.29 -20.68 -20.65
N ALA A 222 -1.52 -21.15 -19.43
CA ALA A 222 -0.49 -21.55 -18.48
C ALA A 222 -0.14 -23.03 -18.63
N LEU A 223 1.15 -23.33 -18.59
CA LEU A 223 1.64 -24.70 -18.49
C LEU A 223 1.35 -25.24 -17.09
N PRO A 224 1.17 -26.57 -16.94
CA PRO A 224 1.23 -27.20 -15.64
C PRO A 224 2.55 -26.82 -14.94
N PRO A 225 2.55 -26.35 -13.69
CA PRO A 225 3.77 -26.00 -12.99
C PRO A 225 4.60 -27.25 -12.68
N MET A 226 5.93 -27.09 -12.70
CA MET A 226 6.86 -28.09 -12.18
C MET A 226 7.17 -27.77 -10.73
N ILE A 227 7.05 -28.75 -9.85
CA ILE A 227 7.27 -28.57 -8.40
C ILE A 227 8.60 -29.22 -8.01
N ILE A 228 9.45 -28.45 -7.35
CA ILE A 228 10.77 -28.87 -6.88
C ILE A 228 10.74 -28.92 -5.35
N PHE A 229 10.92 -30.12 -4.80
CA PHE A 229 11.05 -30.31 -3.36
C PHE A 229 12.52 -30.35 -2.93
N LYS A 230 12.80 -29.77 -1.76
CA LYS A 230 14.08 -30.01 -1.09
C LYS A 230 14.15 -31.46 -0.60
N SER A 231 14.90 -32.32 -1.26
CA SER A 231 15.09 -33.70 -0.83
C SER A 231 16.34 -34.32 -1.46
N LYS A 232 16.93 -35.30 -0.76
CA LYS A 232 18.01 -36.16 -1.27
C LYS A 232 17.48 -37.39 -2.01
N THR A 233 16.25 -37.80 -1.73
CA THR A 233 15.64 -39.00 -2.30
C THR A 233 14.20 -38.73 -2.72
N TYR A 234 13.83 -39.26 -3.89
CA TYR A 234 12.47 -39.18 -4.38
C TYR A 234 11.65 -40.30 -3.75
N ASN A 235 10.68 -39.95 -2.90
CA ASN A 235 9.77 -40.93 -2.31
C ASN A 235 8.41 -40.84 -3.00
N ALA A 236 8.17 -41.70 -3.99
CA ALA A 236 6.93 -41.76 -4.76
C ALA A 236 5.69 -41.97 -3.86
N ALA A 237 5.86 -42.56 -2.67
CA ALA A 237 4.75 -42.80 -1.74
C ALA A 237 4.16 -41.50 -1.16
N TRP A 238 4.89 -40.38 -1.20
CA TRP A 238 4.37 -39.07 -0.78
C TRP A 238 3.25 -38.57 -1.69
N PHE A 239 3.17 -39.08 -2.92
CA PHE A 239 2.27 -38.60 -3.96
C PHE A 239 1.26 -39.65 -4.40
N SER A 240 1.26 -40.86 -3.82
CA SER A 240 0.60 -42.02 -4.42
C SER A 240 -0.78 -42.40 -3.87
N SER A 241 -1.38 -41.69 -2.90
CA SER A 241 -2.71 -42.16 -2.42
C SER A 241 -3.60 -41.22 -1.61
N GLN A 242 -3.20 -39.98 -1.26
CA GLN A 242 -4.01 -39.13 -0.35
C GLN A 242 -4.09 -37.64 -0.70
N VAL A 243 -3.56 -37.22 -1.85
CA VAL A 243 -3.57 -35.82 -2.28
C VAL A 243 -4.17 -35.75 -3.68
N ASP A 244 -5.16 -34.87 -3.89
CA ASP A 244 -5.69 -34.51 -5.21
C ASP A 244 -4.62 -33.76 -6.02
N TYR A 245 -3.53 -34.44 -6.36
CA TYR A 245 -2.43 -33.88 -7.12
C TYR A 245 -2.71 -34.07 -8.61
N PRO A 246 -2.73 -32.99 -9.43
CA PRO A 246 -2.94 -33.12 -10.85
C PRO A 246 -1.83 -33.99 -11.48
N HIS A 247 -2.21 -35.10 -12.11
CA HIS A 247 -1.26 -36.08 -12.67
C HIS A 247 -0.31 -35.52 -13.74
N ASN A 248 -0.57 -34.31 -14.25
CA ASN A 248 0.21 -33.65 -15.28
C ASN A 248 1.25 -32.65 -14.75
N TRP A 249 1.41 -32.53 -13.43
CA TRP A 249 2.43 -31.67 -12.83
C TRP A 249 3.69 -32.50 -12.55
N PRO A 250 4.84 -32.17 -13.17
CA PRO A 250 6.06 -32.89 -12.90
C PRO A 250 6.63 -32.51 -11.52
N ILE A 251 7.21 -33.51 -10.86
CA ILE A 251 7.86 -33.35 -9.56
C ILE A 251 9.35 -33.62 -9.72
N GLU A 252 10.16 -32.68 -9.29
CA GLU A 252 11.61 -32.76 -9.24
C GLU A 252 12.08 -32.60 -7.79
N ILE A 253 13.33 -33.00 -7.53
CA ILE A 253 13.97 -32.85 -6.23
C ILE A 253 15.33 -32.17 -6.38
N SER A 254 15.69 -31.36 -5.39
CA SER A 254 17.06 -30.83 -5.27
C SER A 254 17.50 -30.79 -3.83
N ASP A 255 18.81 -30.88 -3.59
CA ASP A 255 19.38 -30.89 -2.24
C ASP A 255 19.07 -29.61 -1.45
N ASN A 256 18.92 -28.49 -2.15
CA ASN A 256 18.71 -27.17 -1.58
C ASN A 256 17.28 -26.63 -1.78
N GLY A 257 16.43 -27.30 -2.57
CA GLY A 257 15.07 -26.87 -2.91
C GLY A 257 15.00 -25.79 -4.00
N TRP A 258 16.13 -25.45 -4.63
CA TRP A 258 16.23 -24.48 -5.72
C TRP A 258 16.41 -25.17 -7.06
N THR A 259 16.14 -24.42 -8.13
CA THR A 259 16.41 -24.86 -9.50
C THR A 259 17.90 -24.86 -9.78
N THR A 260 18.38 -25.96 -10.35
CA THR A 260 19.74 -26.09 -10.89
C THR A 260 19.68 -26.08 -12.42
N ASN A 261 20.83 -25.89 -13.07
CA ASN A 261 20.94 -25.86 -14.54
C ASN A 261 20.37 -27.15 -15.16
N GLU A 262 20.61 -28.28 -14.51
CA GLU A 262 20.13 -29.59 -14.96
C GLU A 262 18.61 -29.72 -14.82
N ILE A 263 18.02 -29.17 -13.76
CA ILE A 263 16.57 -29.15 -13.56
C ILE A 263 15.93 -28.23 -14.60
N GLY A 264 16.51 -27.03 -14.83
CA GLY A 264 16.06 -26.10 -15.87
C GLY A 264 16.09 -26.74 -17.26
N LEU A 265 17.17 -27.44 -17.60
CA LEU A 265 17.29 -28.14 -18.89
C LEU A 265 16.27 -29.28 -19.02
N ARG A 266 16.07 -30.09 -17.97
CA ARG A 266 15.02 -31.13 -17.95
C ARG A 266 13.63 -30.53 -18.10
N TRP A 267 13.36 -29.42 -17.43
CA TRP A 267 12.11 -28.68 -17.60
C TRP A 267 11.92 -28.24 -19.06
N LEU A 268 12.96 -27.68 -19.69
CA LEU A 268 12.88 -27.26 -21.09
C LEU A 268 12.58 -28.44 -22.03
N GLN A 269 13.37 -29.51 -21.92
CA GLN A 269 13.33 -30.66 -22.83
C GLN A 269 12.12 -31.57 -22.62
N ASN A 270 11.76 -31.85 -21.37
CA ASN A 270 10.76 -32.86 -21.04
C ASN A 270 9.39 -32.28 -20.73
N HIS A 271 9.31 -30.97 -20.46
CA HIS A 271 8.06 -30.32 -20.05
C HIS A 271 7.65 -29.21 -21.01
N PHE A 272 8.48 -28.18 -21.17
CA PHE A 272 8.13 -27.02 -22.00
C PHE A 272 7.98 -27.38 -23.48
N ILE A 273 9.00 -27.98 -24.10
CA ILE A 273 8.97 -28.30 -25.53
C ILE A 273 7.82 -29.26 -25.87
N PRO A 274 7.61 -30.39 -25.17
CA PRO A 274 6.54 -31.32 -25.50
C PRO A 274 5.14 -30.71 -25.38
N LEU A 275 4.90 -29.92 -24.31
CA LEU A 275 3.58 -29.32 -24.05
C LEU A 275 3.24 -28.16 -24.98
N THR A 276 4.24 -27.42 -25.46
CA THR A 276 4.01 -26.26 -26.34
C THR A 276 4.04 -26.63 -27.83
N THR A 277 4.66 -27.76 -28.21
CA THR A 277 4.81 -28.15 -29.63
C THR A 277 3.47 -28.35 -30.31
N SER A 278 2.52 -29.03 -29.66
CA SER A 278 1.18 -29.25 -30.22
C SER A 278 0.30 -27.99 -30.28
N ARG A 279 0.72 -26.90 -29.63
CA ARG A 279 -0.02 -25.63 -29.54
C ARG A 279 0.61 -24.52 -30.35
N THR A 280 1.75 -24.78 -30.99
CA THR A 280 2.49 -23.77 -31.73
C THR A 280 1.68 -23.34 -32.97
N LYS A 281 1.45 -22.03 -33.12
CA LYS A 281 0.68 -21.49 -34.26
C LYS A 281 1.59 -21.06 -35.41
N GLY A 282 2.72 -20.45 -35.09
CA GLY A 282 3.74 -19.98 -36.01
C GLY A 282 4.84 -21.01 -36.23
N LYS A 283 5.98 -20.53 -36.76
CA LYS A 283 7.17 -21.35 -36.98
C LYS A 283 8.10 -21.41 -35.77
N TRP A 284 8.11 -20.35 -34.98
CA TRP A 284 9.04 -20.13 -33.88
C TRP A 284 8.28 -19.81 -32.59
N ARG A 285 8.81 -20.28 -31.46
CA ARG A 285 8.37 -19.93 -30.11
C ARG A 285 9.42 -19.06 -29.45
N LEU A 286 8.99 -18.07 -28.68
CA LEU A 286 9.87 -17.22 -27.88
C LEU A 286 9.66 -17.54 -26.41
N LEU A 287 10.72 -17.94 -25.72
CA LEU A 287 10.73 -18.11 -24.28
C LEU A 287 11.50 -16.95 -23.65
N ILE A 288 10.84 -16.19 -22.77
CA ILE A 288 11.45 -15.11 -22.00
C ILE A 288 11.78 -15.66 -20.62
N LEU A 289 13.05 -15.54 -20.23
CA LEU A 289 13.60 -15.98 -18.96
C LEU A 289 14.11 -14.78 -18.17
N ASP A 290 14.20 -14.92 -16.85
CA ASP A 290 14.95 -13.98 -16.04
C ASP A 290 16.47 -14.24 -16.19
N GLY A 291 17.29 -13.24 -15.88
CA GLY A 291 18.74 -13.32 -16.01
C GLY A 291 19.42 -14.14 -14.91
N HIS A 292 18.71 -15.07 -14.26
CA HIS A 292 19.30 -15.89 -13.21
C HIS A 292 20.34 -16.84 -13.83
N GLY A 293 21.53 -16.92 -13.20
CA GLY A 293 22.69 -17.62 -13.75
C GLY A 293 22.46 -19.11 -14.05
N SER A 294 21.39 -19.69 -13.51
CA SER A 294 21.02 -21.09 -13.74
C SER A 294 20.66 -21.43 -15.20
N TYR A 295 20.31 -20.41 -16.00
CA TYR A 295 19.85 -20.58 -17.39
C TYR A 295 20.89 -20.15 -18.42
N MET A 296 22.06 -19.67 -17.98
CA MET A 296 23.12 -19.16 -18.84
C MET A 296 24.16 -20.25 -19.18
N THR A 297 23.70 -21.43 -19.62
CA THR A 297 24.59 -22.51 -20.06
C THR A 297 24.44 -22.77 -21.56
N ALA A 298 25.54 -23.17 -22.22
CA ALA A 298 25.55 -23.47 -23.66
C ALA A 298 24.64 -24.65 -24.07
N GLN A 299 24.11 -25.41 -23.11
CA GLN A 299 23.15 -26.49 -23.36
C GLN A 299 21.70 -26.01 -23.34
N PHE A 300 21.45 -24.79 -22.83
CA PHE A 300 20.14 -24.16 -22.76
C PHE A 300 19.85 -23.28 -24.00
N ASP A 301 20.90 -22.83 -24.69
CA ASP A 301 20.89 -22.09 -25.96
C ASP A 301 20.76 -23.06 -27.16
#